data_AF-A0A7L0MWR4-F1
#
_entry.id   AF-A0A7L0MWR4-F1
#
_cell.length_a   1.000
_cell.length_b   1.000
_cell.length_c   1.000
_cell.angle_alpha   90.00
_cell.angle_beta   90.00
_cell.angle_gamma   90.00
#
_symmetry.space_group_name_H-M   'P 1'
#
loop_
_entity.id
_entity.type
_entity.pdbx_description
1 polymer ?
#
loop_
_entity_poly.entity_id
_entity_poly.type
_entity_poly.pdbx_seq_one_letter_code
_entity_poly.pdbx_strand_id
1 'polypeptide(L)'
;VPPRLLVGAPWDGDGQGDIYKCRVGPQNSSCTKANLGAAAPWLRGSSGHLGMTLVDSEDGGVVACAPLWSQECGTSVFSSGRCARLDEELRLVGTIAPTAQRCSTYMDIVLVLDGSNSIYPWEEVQEFLGNILGRFFIGPEQTQVGVLQYGERVVQEWALGQHPSAGLLLEAARNLTRQEGRETRTAMAIRLA
;
A
#
# COMPACT_ATOMS: atom_id res chain seq x y z
N VAL A 1 -5.27 -12.66 44.01
CA VAL A 1 -4.31 -12.04 43.06
C VAL A 1 -4.58 -10.54 43.07
N PRO A 2 -3.56 -9.66 43.21
CA PRO A 2 -3.82 -8.21 43.19
C PRO A 2 -4.48 -7.81 41.87
N PRO A 3 -5.42 -6.84 41.88
CA PRO A 3 -6.08 -6.37 40.67
C PRO A 3 -5.04 -5.80 39.71
N ARG A 4 -5.06 -6.31 38.46
CA ARG A 4 -4.22 -5.81 37.38
C ARG A 4 -5.03 -4.73 36.66
N LEU A 5 -4.52 -3.51 36.65
CA LEU A 5 -5.12 -2.40 35.90
C LEU A 5 -4.36 -2.26 34.58
N LEU A 6 -5.07 -2.22 33.46
CA LEU A 6 -4.50 -1.85 32.17
C LEU A 6 -4.80 -0.37 31.90
N VAL A 7 -3.78 0.35 31.45
CA VAL A 7 -3.88 1.79 31.14
C VAL A 7 -3.42 2.00 29.71
N GLY A 8 -4.28 2.58 28.89
CA GLY A 8 -3.89 3.04 27.56
C GLY A 8 -3.17 4.38 27.65
N ALA A 9 -2.10 4.55 26.90
CA ALA A 9 -1.33 5.79 26.80
C ALA A 9 -1.22 6.20 25.32
N PRO A 10 -2.29 6.77 24.72
CA PRO A 10 -2.35 7.07 23.30
C PRO A 10 -1.23 7.97 22.78
N TRP A 11 -0.75 8.88 23.62
CA TRP A 11 0.26 9.90 23.29
C TRP A 11 1.71 9.50 23.59
N ASP A 12 1.93 8.28 24.09
CA ASP A 12 3.27 7.77 24.28
C ASP A 12 4.00 7.58 22.95
N GLY A 13 5.31 7.87 22.92
CA GLY A 13 6.13 7.75 21.70
C GLY A 13 5.67 8.66 20.54
N ASP A 14 5.40 9.94 20.82
CA ASP A 14 4.98 10.95 19.81
C ASP A 14 3.69 10.57 19.06
N GLY A 15 2.74 10.02 19.81
CA GLY A 15 1.41 9.68 19.28
C GLY A 15 1.27 8.31 18.62
N GLN A 16 2.33 7.50 18.66
CA GLN A 16 2.24 6.07 18.35
C GLN A 16 1.28 5.35 19.31
N GLY A 17 1.38 5.67 20.60
CA GLY A 17 0.60 5.10 21.68
C GLY A 17 1.10 3.71 22.12
N ASP A 18 0.84 3.37 23.37
CA ASP A 18 1.11 2.05 23.94
C ASP A 18 0.13 1.75 25.08
N ILE A 19 0.26 0.57 25.67
CA ILE A 19 -0.49 0.16 26.86
C ILE A 19 0.46 -0.15 28.02
N TYR A 20 -0.02 0.04 29.24
CA TYR A 20 0.71 -0.16 30.47
C TYR A 20 -0.01 -1.14 31.37
N LYS A 21 0.74 -2.09 31.93
CA LYS A 21 0.27 -3.02 32.95
C LYS A 21 0.62 -2.47 34.32
N CYS A 22 -0.38 -2.07 35.07
CA CYS A 22 -0.23 -1.48 36.39
C CYS A 22 -0.59 -2.47 37.48
N ARG A 23 0.35 -2.69 38.41
CA ARG A 23 0.07 -3.35 39.69
C ARG A 23 -0.39 -2.28 40.67
N VAL A 24 -1.65 -2.38 41.11
CA VAL A 24 -2.22 -1.46 42.09
C VAL A 24 -2.10 -2.09 43.47
N GLY A 25 -1.30 -1.46 44.33
CA GLY A 25 -1.10 -1.88 45.72
C GLY A 25 -1.49 -0.76 46.70
N PRO A 26 -1.81 -1.10 47.96
CA PRO A 26 -2.26 -0.12 48.96
C PRO A 26 -1.19 0.90 49.38
N GLN A 27 0.09 0.61 49.16
CA GLN A 27 1.22 1.48 49.53
C GLN A 27 2.08 1.87 48.33
N ASN A 28 2.21 1.00 47.32
CA ASN A 28 3.01 1.25 46.12
C ASN A 28 2.27 0.74 44.88
N SER A 29 2.16 1.59 43.87
CA SER A 29 1.66 1.24 42.53
C SER A 29 2.78 1.38 41.52
N SER A 30 2.88 0.44 40.57
CA SER A 30 3.90 0.47 39.53
C SER A 30 3.29 0.05 38.20
N CYS A 31 3.74 0.69 37.11
CA CYS A 31 3.27 0.42 35.76
C CYS A 31 4.44 0.04 34.85
N THR A 32 4.26 -1.01 34.06
CA THR A 32 5.23 -1.48 33.07
C THR A 32 4.65 -1.33 31.68
N LYS A 33 5.37 -0.66 30.79
CA LYS A 33 5.02 -0.50 29.37
C LYS A 33 5.04 -1.85 28.64
N ALA A 34 4.06 -2.10 27.78
CA ALA A 34 3.97 -3.33 26.99
C ALA A 34 4.93 -3.36 25.79
N ASN A 35 5.40 -2.21 25.31
CA ASN A 35 6.35 -2.06 24.19
C ASN A 35 5.85 -2.70 22.88
N LEU A 36 4.57 -2.46 22.56
CA LEU A 36 3.91 -3.09 21.41
C LEU A 36 4.45 -2.61 20.06
N GLY A 37 5.07 -1.43 20.00
CA GLY A 37 5.69 -0.92 18.76
C GLY A 37 6.79 -1.84 18.19
N ALA A 38 7.44 -2.66 19.03
CA ALA A 38 8.38 -3.67 18.56
C ALA A 38 7.67 -4.87 17.90
N ALA A 39 6.57 -5.32 18.50
CA ALA A 39 5.83 -6.53 18.13
C ALA A 39 4.82 -6.32 16.98
N ALA A 40 4.27 -5.13 16.83
CA ALA A 40 3.33 -4.76 15.77
C ALA A 40 3.97 -3.73 14.82
N PRO A 41 4.57 -4.16 13.69
CA PRO A 41 5.26 -3.26 12.75
C PRO A 41 4.39 -2.11 12.23
N TRP A 42 3.07 -2.32 12.13
CA TRP A 42 2.13 -1.30 11.66
C TRP A 42 1.96 -0.12 12.60
N LEU A 43 2.39 -0.23 13.85
CA LEU A 43 2.45 0.89 14.79
C LEU A 43 3.64 1.81 14.47
N ARG A 44 4.68 1.30 13.80
CA ARG A 44 5.90 2.07 13.53
C ARG A 44 5.65 3.13 12.47
N GLY A 45 6.02 4.37 12.76
CA GLY A 45 6.01 5.46 11.78
C GLY A 45 4.65 6.10 11.50
N SER A 46 3.59 5.75 12.25
CA SER A 46 2.27 6.39 12.16
C SER A 46 1.76 6.75 13.56
N SER A 47 1.19 7.94 13.73
CA SER A 47 0.47 8.36 14.94
C SER A 47 -0.87 7.63 15.02
N GLY A 48 -0.83 6.35 15.42
CA GLY A 48 -2.03 5.52 15.52
C GLY A 48 -2.87 5.77 16.77
N HIS A 49 -2.27 6.40 17.80
CA HIS A 49 -2.89 6.60 19.12
C HIS A 49 -3.33 5.27 19.76
N LEU A 50 -2.47 4.25 19.73
CA LEU A 50 -2.78 2.95 20.32
C LEU A 50 -3.11 3.09 21.82
N GLY A 51 -4.17 2.42 22.25
CA GLY A 51 -4.62 2.46 23.64
C GLY A 51 -5.72 3.48 23.90
N MET A 52 -6.25 4.17 22.88
CA MET A 52 -7.47 4.98 23.05
C MET A 52 -8.71 4.12 23.34
N THR A 53 -8.68 2.85 22.94
CA THR A 53 -9.75 1.90 23.27
C THR A 53 -9.10 0.58 23.70
N LEU A 54 -9.53 0.09 24.85
CA LEU A 54 -9.13 -1.19 25.43
C LEU A 54 -10.40 -1.98 25.71
N VAL A 55 -10.41 -3.25 25.32
CA VAL A 55 -11.53 -4.17 25.55
C VAL A 55 -10.96 -5.51 26.00
N ASP A 56 -11.51 -6.06 27.08
CA ASP A 56 -11.16 -7.42 27.50
C ASP A 56 -11.66 -8.44 26.48
N SER A 57 -10.86 -9.48 26.24
CA SER A 57 -11.18 -10.57 25.33
C SER A 57 -11.65 -11.79 26.12
N GLU A 58 -12.54 -12.60 25.54
CA GLU A 58 -13.14 -13.76 26.21
C GLU A 58 -12.12 -14.84 26.60
N ASP A 59 -10.96 -14.87 25.93
CA ASP A 59 -9.82 -15.75 26.19
C ASP A 59 -8.89 -15.24 27.30
N GLY A 60 -9.30 -14.21 28.06
CA GLY A 60 -8.48 -13.60 29.12
C GLY A 60 -7.47 -12.57 28.59
N GLY A 61 -7.37 -12.43 27.27
CA GLY A 61 -6.53 -11.43 26.61
C GLY A 61 -7.14 -10.02 26.63
N VAL A 62 -6.51 -9.12 25.89
CA VAL A 62 -6.99 -7.74 25.69
C VAL A 62 -6.88 -7.35 24.22
N VAL A 63 -7.85 -6.58 23.74
CA VAL A 63 -7.80 -5.91 22.45
C VAL A 63 -7.50 -4.43 22.68
N ALA A 64 -6.37 -3.96 22.15
CA ALA A 64 -5.98 -2.56 22.17
C ALA A 64 -6.11 -1.95 20.78
N CYS A 65 -6.87 -0.87 20.66
CA CYS A 65 -7.14 -0.23 19.37
C CYS A 65 -6.51 1.16 19.26
N ALA A 66 -6.18 1.47 18.00
CA ALA A 66 -5.62 2.70 17.47
C ALA A 66 -6.63 3.25 16.42
N PRO A 67 -7.75 3.87 16.84
CA PRO A 67 -8.84 4.24 15.94
C PRO A 67 -8.48 5.39 14.98
N LEU A 68 -7.45 6.17 15.29
CA LEU A 68 -6.93 7.24 14.42
C LEU A 68 -5.79 6.77 13.51
N TRP A 69 -5.48 5.46 13.51
CA TRP A 69 -4.53 4.92 12.55
C TRP A 69 -5.03 5.18 11.13
N SER A 70 -4.18 5.85 10.35
CA SER A 70 -4.46 6.26 8.99
C SER A 70 -3.42 5.70 8.02
N GLN A 71 -3.87 5.46 6.79
CA GLN A 71 -3.05 4.98 5.69
C GLN A 71 -3.12 5.99 4.54
N GLU A 72 -1.96 6.39 4.04
CA GLU A 72 -1.87 7.17 2.81
C GLU A 72 -2.01 6.25 1.59
N CYS A 73 -2.87 6.66 0.66
CA CYS A 73 -3.13 6.00 -0.61
C CYS A 73 -3.09 7.06 -1.71
N GLY A 74 -1.91 7.25 -2.32
CA GLY A 74 -1.71 8.33 -3.28
C GLY A 74 -1.81 9.70 -2.60
N THR A 75 -2.75 10.54 -3.02
CA THR A 75 -3.03 11.85 -2.41
C THR A 75 -4.11 11.81 -1.34
N SER A 76 -4.69 10.64 -1.07
CA SER A 76 -5.78 10.46 -0.11
C SER A 76 -5.28 9.81 1.17
N VAL A 77 -5.90 10.15 2.29
CA VAL A 77 -5.62 9.55 3.61
C VAL A 77 -6.88 8.83 4.09
N PHE A 78 -6.75 7.54 4.41
CA PHE A 78 -7.86 6.71 4.88
C PHE A 78 -7.63 6.34 6.35
N SER A 79 -8.47 6.86 7.24
CA SER A 79 -8.49 6.50 8.66
C SER A 79 -9.48 5.37 8.90
N SER A 80 -8.98 4.14 9.03
CA SER A 80 -9.81 2.95 9.24
C SER A 80 -9.68 2.35 10.64
N GLY A 81 -8.67 2.79 11.41
CA GLY A 81 -8.35 2.23 12.72
C GLY A 81 -7.81 0.81 12.65
N ARG A 82 -6.95 0.45 13.60
CA ARG A 82 -6.41 -0.92 13.74
C ARG A 82 -6.36 -1.33 15.18
N CYS A 83 -6.52 -2.61 15.46
CA CYS A 83 -6.39 -3.16 16.80
C CYS A 83 -5.36 -4.28 16.87
N ALA A 84 -4.69 -4.39 18.01
CA ALA A 84 -3.85 -5.50 18.40
C ALA A 84 -4.66 -6.39 19.37
N ARG A 85 -4.78 -7.68 19.05
CA ARG A 85 -5.23 -8.70 20.01
C ARG A 85 -4.01 -9.23 20.75
N LEU A 86 -4.06 -9.18 22.07
CA LEU A 86 -2.98 -9.55 22.97
C LEU A 86 -3.44 -10.65 23.93
N ASP A 87 -2.53 -11.53 24.33
CA ASP A 87 -2.79 -12.52 25.39
C ASP A 87 -2.66 -11.93 26.81
N GLU A 88 -2.83 -12.76 27.84
CA GLU A 88 -2.72 -12.37 29.26
C GLU A 88 -1.34 -11.78 29.64
N GLU A 89 -0.29 -12.14 28.89
CA GLU A 89 1.07 -11.62 29.02
C GLU A 89 1.31 -10.34 28.21
N LEU A 90 0.30 -9.83 27.51
CA LEU A 90 0.37 -8.70 26.58
C LEU A 90 1.25 -8.97 25.35
N ARG A 91 1.37 -10.23 24.92
CA ARG A 91 2.05 -10.58 23.68
C ARG A 91 1.05 -10.50 22.52
N LEU A 92 1.53 -10.02 21.37
CA LEU A 92 0.70 -9.89 20.18
C LEU A 92 0.31 -11.27 19.63
N VAL A 93 -1.00 -11.56 19.62
CA VAL A 93 -1.59 -12.76 19.05
C VAL A 93 -2.11 -12.52 17.64
N GLY A 94 -2.61 -11.32 17.37
CA GLY A 94 -3.15 -10.98 16.05
C GLY A 94 -3.41 -9.49 15.87
N THR A 95 -3.68 -9.09 14.62
CA THR A 95 -4.11 -7.73 14.26
C THR A 95 -5.52 -7.78 13.69
N ILE A 96 -6.37 -6.86 14.13
CA ILE A 96 -7.77 -6.72 13.70
C ILE A 96 -7.87 -5.41 12.94
N ALA A 97 -8.21 -5.47 11.66
CA ALA A 97 -8.36 -4.31 10.79
C ALA A 97 -9.42 -4.60 9.71
N PRO A 98 -10.71 -4.73 10.10
CA PRO A 98 -11.77 -5.20 9.21
C PRO A 98 -12.11 -4.18 8.11
N THR A 99 -11.89 -2.91 8.40
CA THR A 99 -12.13 -1.75 7.52
C THR A 99 -10.85 -1.25 6.86
N ALA A 100 -9.73 -1.99 6.97
CA ALA A 100 -8.50 -1.61 6.30
C ALA A 100 -8.72 -1.61 4.79
N GLN A 101 -8.82 -0.40 4.22
CA GLN A 101 -8.93 -0.19 2.80
C GLN A 101 -7.60 -0.58 2.16
N ARG A 102 -7.62 -1.56 1.25
CA ARG A 102 -6.49 -1.73 0.33
C ARG A 102 -6.45 -0.47 -0.55
N CYS A 103 -5.30 0.18 -0.67
CA CYS A 103 -5.13 1.31 -1.59
C CYS A 103 -5.32 0.81 -3.04
N SER A 104 -6.55 0.75 -3.51
CA SER A 104 -6.90 0.25 -4.82
C SER A 104 -6.90 1.41 -5.81
N THR A 105 -5.87 1.51 -6.63
CA THR A 105 -5.82 2.43 -7.76
C THR A 105 -6.35 1.69 -8.99
N TYR A 106 -7.67 1.64 -9.16
CA TYR A 106 -8.26 1.08 -10.37
C TYR A 106 -8.15 2.11 -11.49
N MET A 107 -7.34 1.81 -12.50
CA MET A 107 -7.19 2.68 -13.66
C MET A 107 -6.74 1.87 -14.85
N ASP A 108 -7.38 2.08 -15.98
CA ASP A 108 -6.95 1.54 -17.26
C ASP A 108 -6.15 2.62 -18.01
N ILE A 109 -4.93 2.28 -18.40
CA ILE A 109 -4.04 3.17 -19.14
C ILE A 109 -3.72 2.52 -20.47
N VAL A 110 -3.99 3.20 -21.58
CA VAL A 110 -3.53 2.80 -22.91
C VAL A 110 -2.49 3.80 -23.36
N LEU A 111 -1.24 3.35 -23.54
CA LEU A 111 -0.17 4.18 -24.08
C LEU A 111 -0.11 4.00 -25.60
N VAL A 112 -0.23 5.10 -26.33
CA VAL A 112 -0.18 5.11 -27.79
C VAL A 112 1.16 5.72 -28.21
N LEU A 113 2.08 4.87 -28.67
CA LEU A 113 3.49 5.19 -28.89
C LEU A 113 3.80 5.37 -30.37
N ASP A 114 4.50 6.45 -30.70
CA ASP A 114 5.01 6.70 -32.05
C ASP A 114 6.25 5.83 -32.32
N GLY A 115 6.09 4.80 -33.14
CA GLY A 115 7.13 3.89 -33.61
C GLY A 115 7.67 4.22 -35.00
N SER A 116 7.44 5.43 -35.51
CA SER A 116 7.89 5.85 -36.84
C SER A 116 9.41 6.06 -36.93
N ASN A 117 9.93 6.11 -38.16
CA ASN A 117 11.37 6.21 -38.40
C ASN A 117 12.02 7.49 -37.83
N SER A 118 11.25 8.56 -37.65
CA SER A 118 11.73 9.83 -37.07
C SER A 118 11.94 9.79 -35.57
N ILE A 119 11.43 8.77 -34.87
CA ILE A 119 11.66 8.59 -33.44
C ILE A 119 12.92 7.75 -33.27
N TYR A 120 14.00 8.42 -32.88
CA TYR A 120 15.30 7.84 -32.57
C TYR A 120 16.05 8.82 -31.65
N PRO A 121 16.78 8.35 -30.63
CA PRO A 121 16.98 6.96 -30.26
C PRO A 121 15.76 6.31 -29.58
N TRP A 122 15.56 5.00 -29.75
CA TRP A 122 14.38 4.30 -29.21
C TRP A 122 14.49 4.01 -27.71
N GLU A 123 15.72 3.89 -27.19
CA GLU A 123 15.97 3.64 -25.77
C GLU A 123 15.36 4.73 -24.86
N GLU A 124 15.23 5.98 -25.33
CA GLU A 124 14.57 7.05 -24.57
C GLU A 124 13.08 6.78 -24.35
N VAL A 125 12.41 6.16 -25.33
CA VAL A 125 11.00 5.75 -25.20
C VAL A 125 10.88 4.61 -24.20
N GLN A 126 11.80 3.63 -24.24
CA GLN A 126 11.84 2.53 -23.28
C GLN A 126 12.11 3.02 -21.84
N GLU A 127 13.02 3.99 -21.69
CA GLU A 127 13.31 4.62 -20.40
C GLU A 127 12.09 5.40 -19.87
N PHE A 128 11.43 6.18 -20.74
CA PHE A 128 10.18 6.87 -20.39
C PHE A 128 9.11 5.88 -19.90
N LEU A 129 8.91 4.77 -20.62
CA LEU A 129 8.00 3.70 -20.19
C LEU A 129 8.42 3.12 -18.84
N GLY A 130 9.69 2.82 -18.63
CA GLY A 130 10.18 2.33 -17.35
C GLY A 130 9.88 3.28 -16.18
N ASN A 131 10.10 4.58 -16.40
CA ASN A 131 9.92 5.63 -15.40
C ASN A 131 8.44 5.86 -15.04
N ILE A 132 7.53 5.80 -16.02
CA ILE A 132 6.10 6.01 -15.76
C ILE A 132 5.46 4.76 -15.17
N LEU A 133 5.76 3.57 -15.73
CA LEU A 133 5.16 2.30 -15.31
C LEU A 133 5.62 1.89 -13.92
N GLY A 134 6.86 2.22 -13.53
CA GLY A 134 7.37 2.00 -12.19
C GLY A 134 6.69 2.81 -11.08
N ARG A 135 5.84 3.79 -11.43
CA ARG A 135 5.08 4.61 -10.47
C ARG A 135 3.67 4.11 -10.19
N PHE A 136 3.17 3.17 -10.99
CA PHE A 136 1.82 2.64 -10.83
C PHE A 136 1.81 1.32 -10.03
N PHE A 137 0.75 1.11 -9.26
CA PHE A 137 0.47 -0.18 -8.63
C PHE A 137 -0.22 -1.08 -9.66
N ILE A 138 0.56 -1.95 -10.30
CA ILE A 138 0.09 -2.84 -11.37
C ILE A 138 -0.41 -4.16 -10.78
N GLY A 139 -1.62 -4.56 -11.15
CA GLY A 139 -2.21 -5.81 -10.70
C GLY A 139 -3.59 -6.10 -11.34
N PRO A 140 -4.09 -7.36 -11.26
CA PRO A 140 -5.40 -7.72 -11.81
C PRO A 140 -6.57 -6.93 -11.21
N GLU A 141 -6.46 -6.54 -9.95
CA GLU A 141 -7.41 -5.69 -9.22
C GLU A 141 -6.82 -4.29 -8.90
N GLN A 142 -5.93 -3.81 -9.77
CA GLN A 142 -5.29 -2.48 -9.65
C GLN A 142 -5.15 -1.86 -11.05
N THR A 143 -4.12 -1.03 -11.26
CA THR A 143 -3.88 -0.40 -12.55
C THR A 143 -3.54 -1.46 -13.59
N GLN A 144 -4.18 -1.38 -14.75
CA GLN A 144 -3.86 -2.19 -15.93
C GLN A 144 -3.35 -1.30 -17.04
N VAL A 145 -2.35 -1.78 -17.80
CA VAL A 145 -1.70 -0.99 -18.85
C VAL A 145 -1.68 -1.78 -20.15
N GLY A 146 -2.23 -1.19 -21.20
CA GLY A 146 -2.10 -1.63 -22.59
C GLY A 146 -1.15 -0.72 -23.36
N VAL A 147 -0.53 -1.25 -24.42
CA VAL A 147 0.33 -0.48 -25.31
C VAL A 147 -0.05 -0.72 -26.77
N LEU A 148 -0.24 0.39 -27.48
CA LEU A 148 -0.37 0.45 -28.92
C LEU A 148 0.85 1.18 -29.48
N GLN A 149 1.49 0.61 -30.49
CA GLN A 149 2.52 1.28 -31.26
C GLN A 149 1.97 1.67 -32.64
N TYR A 150 2.34 2.84 -33.14
CA TYR A 150 1.90 3.30 -34.45
C TYR A 150 3.04 3.83 -35.33
N GLY A 151 2.89 3.65 -36.63
CA GLY A 151 3.74 4.21 -37.68
C GLY A 151 2.98 4.15 -39.00
N GLU A 152 3.41 3.27 -39.90
CA GLU A 152 2.66 2.94 -41.13
C GLU A 152 1.43 2.05 -40.86
N ARG A 153 1.51 1.23 -39.82
CA ARG A 153 0.42 0.42 -39.23
C ARG A 153 0.31 0.70 -37.74
N VAL A 154 -0.81 0.29 -37.15
CA VAL A 154 -1.06 0.31 -35.70
C VAL A 154 -0.97 -1.13 -35.20
N VAL A 155 -0.24 -1.35 -34.12
CA VAL A 155 0.05 -2.67 -33.53
C VAL A 155 -0.27 -2.62 -32.05
N GLN A 156 -1.07 -3.58 -31.59
CA GLN A 156 -1.24 -3.80 -30.15
C GLN A 156 -0.09 -4.65 -29.66
N GLU A 157 0.84 -4.02 -28.96
CA GLU A 157 2.01 -4.69 -28.38
C GLU A 157 1.56 -5.56 -27.20
N TRP A 158 0.64 -5.03 -26.38
CA TRP A 158 -0.08 -5.83 -25.38
C TRP A 158 -1.40 -5.19 -24.97
N ALA A 159 -2.36 -6.04 -24.58
CA ALA A 159 -3.66 -5.64 -24.06
C ALA A 159 -3.60 -5.23 -22.58
N LEU A 160 -4.66 -4.56 -22.11
CA LEU A 160 -4.91 -4.39 -20.67
C LEU A 160 -4.94 -5.77 -19.98
N GLY A 161 -4.31 -5.86 -18.80
CA GLY A 161 -4.26 -7.08 -18.00
C GLY A 161 -3.29 -8.16 -18.51
N GLN A 162 -2.67 -8.00 -19.69
CA GLN A 162 -1.75 -8.99 -20.24
C GLN A 162 -0.45 -9.13 -19.41
N HIS A 163 -0.01 -8.04 -18.77
CA HIS A 163 1.11 -8.04 -17.83
C HIS A 163 0.59 -7.74 -16.41
N PRO A 164 0.25 -8.76 -15.60
CA PRO A 164 -0.47 -8.60 -14.33
C PRO A 164 0.41 -8.14 -13.17
N SER A 165 1.68 -7.77 -13.41
CA SER A 165 2.58 -7.28 -12.37
C SER A 165 3.55 -6.23 -12.92
N ALA A 166 4.04 -5.36 -12.05
CA ALA A 166 4.97 -4.31 -12.43
C ALA A 166 6.28 -4.87 -13.02
N GLY A 167 6.78 -6.00 -12.49
CA GLY A 167 8.00 -6.63 -13.00
C GLY A 167 7.84 -7.11 -14.45
N LEU A 168 6.76 -7.83 -14.75
CA LEU A 168 6.47 -8.32 -16.11
C LEU A 168 6.24 -7.17 -17.08
N LEU A 169 5.55 -6.11 -16.64
CA LEU A 169 5.27 -4.94 -17.46
C LEU A 169 6.55 -4.14 -17.76
N LEU A 170 7.45 -3.97 -16.78
CA LEU A 170 8.74 -3.32 -16.98
C LEU A 170 9.67 -4.13 -17.89
N GLU A 171 9.64 -5.45 -17.79
CA GLU A 171 10.37 -6.33 -18.70
C GLU A 171 9.86 -6.21 -20.14
N ALA A 172 8.53 -6.21 -20.33
CA ALA A 172 7.91 -6.00 -21.64
C ALA A 172 8.28 -4.62 -22.22
N ALA A 173 8.26 -3.56 -21.41
CA ALA A 173 8.66 -2.22 -21.83
C ALA A 173 10.14 -2.14 -22.27
N ARG A 174 11.05 -2.82 -21.57
CA ARG A 174 12.48 -2.88 -21.92
C ARG A 174 12.73 -3.66 -23.22
N ASN A 175 11.91 -4.65 -23.51
CA ASN A 175 12.04 -5.48 -24.70
C ASN A 175 11.19 -4.98 -25.89
N LEU A 176 10.42 -3.91 -25.71
CA LEU A 176 9.59 -3.33 -26.76
C LEU A 176 10.49 -2.75 -27.86
N THR A 177 10.37 -3.26 -29.08
CA THR A 177 11.13 -2.79 -30.23
C THR A 177 10.34 -1.78 -31.05
N ARG A 178 11.03 -0.79 -31.60
CA ARG A 178 10.44 0.17 -32.53
C ARG A 178 9.91 -0.53 -33.79
N GLN A 179 8.73 -0.16 -34.25
CA GLN A 179 8.08 -0.76 -35.41
C GLN A 179 8.79 -0.42 -36.74
N GLU A 180 9.29 0.80 -36.86
CA GLU A 180 9.82 1.37 -38.11
C GLU A 180 8.72 1.56 -39.17
N GLY A 181 9.01 2.35 -40.20
CA GLY A 181 8.08 2.57 -41.31
C GLY A 181 8.23 3.91 -41.99
N ARG A 182 7.48 4.10 -43.09
CA ARG A 182 7.56 5.30 -43.93
C ARG A 182 6.57 6.39 -43.58
N GLU A 183 5.60 6.09 -42.72
CA GLU A 183 4.50 6.98 -42.37
C GLU A 183 4.29 7.04 -40.86
N THR A 184 3.52 8.05 -40.43
CA THR A 184 3.19 8.33 -39.03
C THR A 184 1.68 8.54 -38.94
N ARG A 185 0.92 7.46 -38.76
CA ARG A 185 -0.56 7.48 -38.79
C ARG A 185 -1.19 7.71 -37.42
N THR A 186 -0.86 8.81 -36.76
CA THR A 186 -1.35 9.14 -35.40
C THR A 186 -2.88 9.13 -35.29
N ALA A 187 -3.59 9.71 -36.27
CA ALA A 187 -5.05 9.74 -36.25
C ALA A 187 -5.69 8.34 -36.31
N MET A 188 -5.07 7.40 -37.03
CA MET A 188 -5.53 6.01 -37.07
C MET A 188 -5.30 5.31 -35.74
N ALA A 189 -4.16 5.57 -35.09
CA ALA A 189 -3.84 5.02 -33.79
C ALA A 189 -4.84 5.44 -32.71
N ILE A 190 -5.16 6.74 -32.65
CA ILE A 190 -6.14 7.28 -31.68
C ILE A 190 -7.54 6.69 -31.90
N ARG A 191 -7.93 6.41 -33.15
CA ARG A 191 -9.23 5.79 -33.45
C ARG A 191 -9.32 4.33 -33.00
N LEU A 192 -8.19 3.64 -32.89
CA LEU A 192 -8.10 2.22 -32.55
C LEU A 192 -7.77 1.97 -31.07
N ALA A 193 -7.34 3.00 -30.35
CA ALA A 193 -7.09 2.99 -28.90
C ALA A 193 -8.39 3.09 -28.10
#